data_AF-A0A963CTH9-F1
#
_entry.id   AF-A0A963CTH9-F1
#
_cell.length_a   1.000
_cell.length_b   1.000
_cell.length_c   1.000
_cell.angle_alpha   90.00
_cell.angle_beta   90.00
_cell.angle_gamma   90.00
#
_symmetry.space_group_name_H-M   'P 1'
#
loop_
_entity.id
_entity.type
_entity.pdbx_description
1 polymer ?
#
loop_
_entity_poly.entity_id
_entity_poly.type
_entity_poly.pdbx_seq_one_letter_code
_entity_poly.pdbx_strand_id
1 'polypeptide(L)'
;MKQTTRSLAVLFLLLSPAVWAQALPEAVTLHKEMVVTANPLATAAGAEVLKQGGTAADAMVAVQAVLGLVEPQSSGLGGGAFVVYHDARSGKTTTYDAREKAPAAATEDRFQGLGFTTAWQSGLS
;
A
#
# COMPACT_ATOMS: atom_id res chain seq x y z
N MET A 1 2.88 42.51 36.69
CA MET A 1 2.38 42.35 35.30
C MET A 1 3.49 41.90 34.31
N LYS A 2 4.39 40.97 34.66
CA LYS A 2 5.46 40.49 33.74
C LYS A 2 5.44 38.99 33.43
N GLN A 3 4.57 38.21 34.09
CA GLN A 3 4.48 36.75 33.88
C GLN A 3 3.53 36.34 32.75
N THR A 4 2.56 37.18 32.38
CA THR A 4 1.56 36.87 31.35
C THR A 4 2.16 36.82 29.93
N THR A 5 3.20 37.61 29.65
CA THR A 5 3.85 37.65 28.33
C THR A 5 4.68 36.40 28.03
N ARG A 6 5.23 35.73 29.05
CA ARG A 6 6.02 34.50 28.87
C ARG A 6 5.15 33.29 28.52
N SER A 7 3.94 33.19 29.09
CA SER A 7 3.03 32.06 28.83
C SER A 7 2.42 32.10 27.43
N LEU A 8 2.16 33.29 26.88
CA LEU A 8 1.67 33.46 25.50
C LEU A 8 2.73 33.10 24.45
N ALA A 9 4.01 33.40 24.71
CA ALA A 9 5.11 33.07 23.79
C ALA A 9 5.36 31.56 23.66
N VAL A 10 5.21 30.80 24.75
CA VAL A 10 5.36 29.32 24.74
C VAL A 10 4.22 28.65 23.98
N LEU A 11 2.98 29.15 24.13
CA LEU A 11 1.82 28.62 23.41
C LEU A 11 1.92 28.90 21.89
N PHE A 12 2.49 30.04 21.50
CA PHE A 12 2.71 30.39 20.09
C PHE A 12 3.80 29.55 19.41
N LEU A 13 4.84 29.16 20.16
CA LEU A 13 5.91 28.27 19.67
C LEU A 13 5.40 26.85 19.39
N LEU A 14 4.55 26.31 20.27
CA LEU A 14 3.94 24.97 20.11
C LEU A 14 2.91 24.89 18.97
N LEU A 15 2.34 26.01 18.55
CA LEU A 15 1.40 26.10 17.42
C LEU A 15 2.07 26.45 16.09
N SER A 16 3.40 26.64 16.07
CA SER A 16 4.09 26.98 14.83
C SER A 16 4.11 25.77 13.89
N PRO A 17 3.71 25.93 12.61
CA PRO A 17 3.75 24.83 11.64
C PRO A 17 5.17 24.32 11.41
N ALA A 18 6.20 25.12 11.72
CA ALA A 18 7.60 24.71 11.68
C ALA A 18 7.97 23.63 12.72
N VAL A 19 7.30 23.60 13.88
CA VAL A 19 7.50 22.55 14.90
C VAL A 19 6.85 21.22 14.49
N TRP A 20 5.80 21.29 13.67
CA TRP A 20 5.09 20.12 13.12
C TRP A 20 5.51 19.78 11.68
N ALA A 21 6.41 20.55 11.09
CA ALA A 21 6.91 20.32 9.73
C ALA A 21 7.87 19.14 9.78
N GLN A 22 7.34 17.94 9.52
CA GLN A 22 8.17 16.79 9.24
C GLN A 22 8.93 17.07 7.93
N ALA A 23 10.26 17.09 7.98
CA ALA A 23 11.07 17.18 6.77
C ALA A 23 10.68 16.00 5.85
N LEU A 24 10.40 16.29 4.58
CA LEU A 24 10.20 15.24 3.60
C LEU A 24 11.51 14.45 3.46
N PRO A 25 11.45 13.12 3.39
CA PRO A 25 12.65 12.32 3.14
C PRO A 25 13.28 12.73 1.81
N GLU A 26 14.61 12.64 1.75
CA GLU A 26 15.36 12.90 0.53
C GLU A 26 14.96 11.91 -0.57
N ALA A 27 14.85 12.39 -1.81
CA ALA A 27 14.49 11.55 -2.94
C ALA A 27 15.61 10.53 -3.22
N VAL A 28 15.26 9.24 -3.19
CA VAL A 28 16.19 8.18 -3.54
C VAL A 28 16.31 8.09 -5.06
N THR A 29 17.53 8.20 -5.59
CA THR A 29 17.83 8.05 -7.02
C THR A 29 18.69 6.80 -7.25
N LEU A 30 18.33 5.99 -8.24
CA LEU A 30 19.07 4.79 -8.66
C LEU A 30 19.15 4.72 -10.19
N HIS A 31 20.23 4.14 -10.71
CA HIS A 31 20.49 4.09 -12.16
C HIS A 31 20.11 2.77 -12.83
N LYS A 32 19.74 1.73 -12.06
CA LYS A 32 19.58 0.37 -12.58
C LYS A 32 18.21 -0.23 -12.29
N GLU A 33 17.92 -0.42 -11.02
CA GLU A 33 16.72 -1.12 -10.55
C GLU A 33 16.16 -0.37 -9.34
N MET A 34 14.83 -0.35 -9.20
CA MET A 34 14.13 0.32 -8.12
C MET A 34 12.91 -0.51 -7.71
N VAL A 35 12.68 -0.65 -6.41
CA VAL A 35 11.47 -1.22 -5.83
C VAL A 35 10.93 -0.23 -4.82
N VAL A 36 9.64 0.09 -4.91
CA VAL A 36 8.97 1.02 -4.00
C VAL A 36 7.67 0.38 -3.54
N THR A 37 7.51 0.28 -2.22
CA THR A 37 6.31 -0.30 -1.58
C THR A 37 6.02 0.44 -0.28
N ALA A 38 4.81 0.25 0.27
CA ALA A 38 4.41 0.87 1.53
C ALA A 38 5.16 0.31 2.76
N ASN A 39 5.64 -0.94 2.68
CA ASN A 39 6.38 -1.59 3.76
C ASN A 39 7.86 -1.80 3.41
N PRO A 40 8.81 -1.36 4.24
CA PRO A 40 10.24 -1.54 3.95
C PRO A 40 10.66 -3.02 3.81
N LEU A 41 9.99 -3.96 4.50
CA LEU A 41 10.28 -5.40 4.36
C LEU A 41 9.89 -5.94 2.98
N ALA A 42 8.79 -5.46 2.40
CA ALA A 42 8.39 -5.84 1.05
C ALA A 42 9.34 -5.24 0.00
N THR A 43 9.74 -3.98 0.18
CA THR A 43 10.78 -3.34 -0.66
C THR A 43 12.08 -4.14 -0.62
N ALA A 44 12.54 -4.55 0.58
CA ALA A 44 13.75 -5.34 0.73
C ALA A 44 13.67 -6.71 0.03
N ALA A 45 12.53 -7.40 0.14
CA ALA A 45 12.32 -8.68 -0.52
C ALA A 45 12.34 -8.56 -2.06
N GLY A 46 11.65 -7.56 -2.62
CA GLY A 46 11.69 -7.30 -4.07
C GLY A 46 13.08 -6.93 -4.55
N ALA A 47 13.80 -6.09 -3.81
CA ALA A 47 15.16 -5.69 -4.14
C ALA A 47 16.13 -6.88 -4.12
N GLU A 48 15.96 -7.83 -3.21
CA GLU A 48 16.77 -9.04 -3.15
C GLU A 48 16.54 -9.94 -4.37
N VAL A 49 15.29 -10.10 -4.82
CA VAL A 49 14.98 -10.84 -6.06
C VAL A 49 15.64 -10.19 -7.29
N LEU A 50 15.61 -8.87 -7.41
CA LEU A 50 16.28 -8.17 -8.50
C LEU A 50 17.81 -8.35 -8.44
N LYS A 51 18.43 -8.26 -7.25
CA LYS A 51 19.87 -8.51 -7.07
C LYS A 51 20.29 -9.92 -7.49
N GLN A 52 19.40 -10.90 -7.33
CA GLN A 52 19.62 -12.29 -7.75
C GLN A 52 19.38 -12.50 -9.26
N GLY A 53 19.09 -11.43 -10.02
CA GLY A 53 18.87 -11.48 -11.46
C GLY A 53 17.43 -11.79 -11.88
N GLY A 54 16.48 -11.72 -10.93
CA GLY A 54 15.06 -11.84 -11.22
C GLY A 54 14.52 -10.69 -12.05
N THR A 55 13.39 -10.91 -12.70
CA THR A 55 12.69 -9.88 -13.47
C THR A 55 11.86 -8.96 -12.58
N ALA A 56 11.37 -7.85 -13.12
CA ALA A 56 10.39 -6.99 -12.43
C ALA A 56 9.11 -7.75 -12.02
N ALA A 57 8.71 -8.78 -12.79
CA ALA A 57 7.57 -9.62 -12.45
C ALA A 57 7.88 -10.54 -11.25
N ASP A 58 9.08 -11.13 -11.20
CA ASP A 58 9.51 -11.96 -10.07
C ASP A 58 9.59 -11.14 -8.77
N ALA A 59 10.16 -9.93 -8.86
CA ALA A 59 10.22 -9.00 -7.73
C ALA A 59 8.82 -8.59 -7.24
N MET A 60 7.89 -8.33 -8.17
CA MET A 60 6.49 -8.03 -7.84
C MET A 60 5.81 -9.19 -7.09
N VAL A 61 6.03 -10.43 -7.49
CA VAL A 61 5.47 -11.61 -6.79
C VAL A 61 6.01 -11.71 -5.36
N ALA A 62 7.33 -11.53 -5.17
CA ALA A 62 7.93 -11.53 -3.83
C ALA A 62 7.43 -10.38 -2.96
N VAL A 63 7.33 -9.17 -3.53
CA VAL A 63 6.74 -8.00 -2.86
C VAL A 63 5.33 -8.33 -2.39
N GLN A 64 4.47 -8.86 -3.26
CA GLN A 64 3.08 -9.12 -2.92
C GLN A 64 2.93 -10.22 -1.86
N ALA A 65 3.75 -11.27 -1.93
CA ALA A 65 3.77 -12.32 -0.91
C ALA A 65 4.14 -11.76 0.47
N VAL A 66 5.13 -10.85 0.54
CA VAL A 66 5.52 -10.20 1.79
C VAL A 66 4.47 -9.21 2.27
N LEU A 67 3.91 -8.37 1.38
CA LEU A 67 2.82 -7.44 1.72
C LEU A 67 1.61 -8.17 2.31
N GLY A 68 1.27 -9.36 1.80
CA GLY A 68 0.20 -10.18 2.37
C GLY A 68 0.43 -10.59 3.83
N LEU A 69 1.68 -10.56 4.31
CA LEU A 69 2.04 -10.84 5.70
C LEU A 69 2.23 -9.58 6.53
N VAL A 70 2.92 -8.57 5.99
CA VAL A 70 3.32 -7.37 6.75
C VAL A 70 2.31 -6.23 6.66
N GLU A 71 1.37 -6.30 5.71
CA GLU A 71 0.22 -5.41 5.55
C GLU A 71 -1.07 -6.21 5.23
N PRO A 72 -1.45 -7.20 6.06
CA PRO A 72 -2.51 -8.15 5.74
C PRO A 72 -3.90 -7.51 5.62
N GLN A 73 -4.09 -6.36 6.24
CA GLN A 73 -5.34 -5.58 6.15
C GLN A 73 -5.54 -4.90 4.79
N SER A 74 -4.47 -4.76 3.99
CA SER A 74 -4.46 -3.95 2.76
C SER A 74 -4.59 -4.82 1.51
N SER A 75 -3.79 -5.88 1.43
CA SER A 75 -3.75 -6.76 0.27
C SER A 75 -3.40 -8.20 0.66
N GLY A 76 -3.66 -9.16 -0.23
CA GLY A 76 -3.31 -10.55 0.01
C GLY A 76 -3.93 -11.51 -1.01
N LEU A 77 -3.66 -12.80 -0.85
CA LEU A 77 -4.13 -13.86 -1.75
C LEU A 77 -5.66 -14.00 -1.79
N GLY A 78 -6.36 -13.53 -0.76
CA GLY A 78 -7.82 -13.58 -0.67
C GLY A 78 -8.55 -12.43 -1.36
N GLY A 79 -7.83 -11.48 -1.96
CA GLY A 79 -8.40 -10.34 -2.68
C GLY A 79 -8.19 -10.43 -4.19
N GLY A 80 -8.05 -9.27 -4.82
CA GLY A 80 -7.78 -9.12 -6.26
C GLY A 80 -6.63 -8.16 -6.55
N ALA A 81 -6.31 -7.99 -7.83
CA ALA A 81 -5.24 -7.10 -8.28
C ALA A 81 -5.52 -6.51 -9.67
N PHE A 82 -4.90 -5.36 -9.93
CA PHE A 82 -4.70 -4.83 -11.27
C PHE A 82 -3.21 -4.60 -11.47
N VAL A 83 -2.64 -5.16 -12.53
CA VAL A 83 -1.21 -5.02 -12.84
C VAL A 83 -1.05 -4.36 -14.20
N VAL A 84 -0.25 -3.30 -14.27
CA VAL A 84 0.26 -2.75 -15.53
C VAL A 84 1.69 -3.20 -15.68
N TYR A 85 1.96 -4.05 -16.67
CA TYR A 85 3.27 -4.63 -16.91
C TYR A 85 3.81 -4.18 -18.26
N HIS A 86 4.99 -3.57 -18.26
CA HIS A 86 5.71 -3.21 -19.47
C HIS A 86 6.90 -4.14 -19.66
N ASP A 87 6.88 -4.90 -20.76
CA ASP A 87 8.01 -5.71 -21.19
C ASP A 87 8.90 -4.89 -22.12
N ALA A 88 10.04 -4.42 -21.59
CA ALA A 88 10.99 -3.62 -22.34
C ALA A 88 11.62 -4.38 -23.52
N ARG A 89 11.65 -5.72 -23.50
CA ARG A 89 12.23 -6.52 -24.59
C ARG A 89 11.32 -6.50 -25.83
N SER A 90 10.01 -6.65 -25.63
CA SER A 90 9.03 -6.61 -26.72
C SER A 90 8.46 -5.21 -26.97
N GLY A 91 8.67 -4.27 -26.05
CA GLY A 91 8.07 -2.94 -26.07
C GLY A 91 6.57 -2.94 -25.76
N LYS A 92 6.00 -4.08 -25.33
CA LYS A 92 4.56 -4.24 -25.11
C LYS A 92 4.19 -3.90 -23.67
N THR A 93 3.12 -3.12 -23.53
CA THR A 93 2.43 -2.92 -22.25
C THR A 93 1.19 -3.80 -22.20
N THR A 94 1.04 -4.56 -21.13
CA THR A 94 -0.11 -5.45 -20.87
C THR A 94 -0.71 -5.11 -19.52
N THR A 95 -2.04 -5.11 -19.45
CA THR A 95 -2.77 -4.97 -18.19
C THR A 95 -3.41 -6.30 -17.81
N TYR A 96 -3.21 -6.72 -16.56
CA TYR A 96 -3.89 -7.89 -15.99
C TYR A 96 -4.97 -7.41 -15.03
N ASP A 97 -6.20 -7.87 -15.27
CA ASP A 97 -7.35 -7.68 -14.40
C ASP A 97 -7.61 -9.00 -13.66
N ALA A 98 -7.31 -9.00 -12.36
CA ALA A 98 -7.60 -10.09 -11.44
C ALA A 98 -8.54 -9.59 -10.34
N ARG A 99 -9.50 -8.71 -10.67
CA ARG A 99 -10.52 -8.25 -9.75
C ARG A 99 -11.40 -9.41 -9.30
N GLU A 100 -11.80 -9.38 -8.03
CA GLU A 100 -12.72 -10.35 -7.47
C GLU A 100 -14.06 -10.33 -8.22
N LYS A 101 -14.73 -11.49 -8.25
CA LYS A 101 -16.03 -11.64 -8.90
C LYS A 101 -17.05 -12.19 -7.91
N ALA A 102 -18.23 -11.57 -7.90
CA ALA A 102 -19.35 -12.09 -7.13
C ALA A 102 -19.62 -13.57 -7.51
N PRO A 103 -19.81 -14.46 -6.53
CA PRO A 103 -20.06 -15.87 -6.80
C PRO A 103 -21.38 -16.05 -7.57
N ALA A 104 -21.50 -17.15 -8.32
CA ALA A 104 -22.68 -17.40 -9.18
C ALA A 104 -24.01 -17.45 -8.42
N ALA A 105 -24.00 -17.74 -7.13
CA ALA A 105 -25.19 -17.76 -6.28
C ALA A 105 -25.59 -16.36 -5.76
N ALA A 106 -24.81 -15.31 -6.04
CA ALA A 106 -25.09 -13.96 -5.54
C ALA A 106 -26.38 -13.39 -6.15
N THR A 107 -27.20 -12.79 -5.29
CA THR A 107 -28.44 -12.09 -5.65
C THR A 107 -28.37 -10.63 -5.19
N GLU A 108 -29.19 -9.77 -5.79
CA GLU A 108 -29.17 -8.33 -5.55
C GLU A 108 -29.53 -7.93 -4.11
N ASP A 109 -30.32 -8.76 -3.43
CA ASP A 109 -30.83 -8.55 -2.07
C ASP A 109 -30.05 -9.30 -0.98
N ARG A 110 -28.96 -9.98 -1.35
CA ARG A 110 -28.19 -10.90 -0.50
C ARG A 110 -27.83 -10.39 0.90
N PHE A 111 -27.60 -9.09 1.05
CA PHE A 111 -27.21 -8.48 2.33
C PHE A 111 -28.33 -7.66 3.00
N GLN A 112 -29.51 -7.58 2.40
CA GLN A 112 -30.62 -6.81 2.96
C GLN A 112 -31.09 -7.41 4.29
N GLY A 113 -31.31 -6.56 5.29
CA GLY A 113 -31.76 -6.97 6.62
C GLY A 113 -30.69 -7.61 7.51
N LEU A 114 -29.46 -7.84 7.01
CA LEU A 114 -28.35 -8.30 7.84
C LEU A 114 -27.75 -7.13 8.64
N GLY A 115 -27.39 -7.39 9.90
CA GLY A 115 -26.54 -6.47 10.66
C GLY A 115 -25.15 -6.37 10.05
N PHE A 116 -24.49 -5.21 10.19
CA PHE A 116 -23.19 -4.93 9.57
C PHE A 116 -22.15 -6.03 9.82
N THR A 117 -21.94 -6.41 11.08
CA THR A 117 -20.97 -7.45 11.45
C THR A 117 -21.30 -8.80 10.82
N THR A 118 -22.59 -9.17 10.81
CA THR A 118 -23.06 -10.41 10.19
C THR A 118 -22.81 -10.40 8.69
N ALA A 119 -23.16 -9.31 7.99
CA ALA A 119 -22.92 -9.19 6.56
C ALA A 119 -21.41 -9.29 6.24
N TRP A 120 -20.58 -8.52 6.95
CA TRP A 120 -19.14 -8.43 6.71
C TRP A 120 -18.39 -9.74 6.98
N GLN A 121 -18.74 -10.48 8.04
CA GLN A 121 -18.05 -11.72 8.42
C GLN A 121 -18.65 -12.99 7.80
N SER A 122 -19.77 -12.88 7.08
CA SER A 122 -20.50 -14.03 6.56
C SER A 122 -19.79 -14.82 5.47
N GLY A 123 -18.81 -14.21 4.77
CA GLY A 123 -18.22 -14.80 3.57
C GLY A 123 -19.20 -14.92 2.39
N LEU A 124 -20.33 -14.19 2.43
CA LEU A 124 -21.31 -14.17 1.34
C LEU A 124 -20.91 -13.25 0.18
N SER A 125 -19.87 -12.42 0.37
CA SER A 125 -19.25 -11.58 -0.66
C SER A 125 -18.51 -12.39 -1.71
#